data_AF-W1YSQ4-F1
#
_entry.id   AF-W1YSQ4-F1
#
_cell.length_a   1.000
_cell.length_b   1.000
_cell.length_c   1.000
_cell.angle_alpha   90.00
_cell.angle_beta   90.00
_cell.angle_gamma   90.00
#
_symmetry.space_group_name_H-M   'P 1'
#
loop_
_entity.id
_entity.type
_entity.pdbx_description
1 polymer ?
#
loop_
_entity_poly.entity_id
_entity_poly.type
_entity_poly.pdbx_seq_one_letter_code
_entity_poly.pdbx_strand_id
1 'polypeptide(L)' 'GADAIYLGGKGFNARAHAANFGIEELAEAIRLAHILDVSVYVTVNILIGDSELKDLEAYLKDLERIG' A
#
# COMPACT_ATOMS: atom_id res chain seq x y z
N GLY A 1 -13.85 -2.98 17.59
CA GLY A 1 -13.59 -2.37 16.28
C GLY A 1 -12.89 -3.38 15.40
N ALA A 2 -12.36 -2.99 14.25
CA ALA A 2 -11.41 -3.83 13.51
C ALA A 2 -10.00 -3.60 14.07
N ASP A 3 -9.19 -4.66 14.18
CA ASP A 3 -7.80 -4.58 14.68
C ASP A 3 -6.78 -4.36 13.54
N ALA A 4 -7.22 -4.56 12.28
CA ALA A 4 -6.40 -4.33 11.10
C ALA A 4 -7.21 -3.96 9.85
N ILE A 5 -6.55 -3.30 8.90
CA ILE A 5 -7.08 -2.94 7.58
C ILE A 5 -6.14 -3.51 6.50
N TYR A 6 -6.72 -4.10 5.46
CA TYR A 6 -6.02 -4.61 4.28
C TYR A 6 -6.45 -3.82 3.06
N LEU A 7 -5.49 -3.27 2.32
CA LEU A 7 -5.77 -2.38 1.20
C LEU A 7 -4.71 -2.50 0.10
N GLY A 8 -5.09 -2.12 -1.12
CA GLY A 8 -4.20 -2.04 -2.27
C GLY A 8 -3.80 -0.59 -2.55
N GLY A 9 -2.52 -0.35 -2.82
CA GLY A 9 -2.08 0.94 -3.37
C GLY A 9 -2.31 1.02 -4.88
N LYS A 10 -1.88 2.11 -5.54
CA LYS A 10 -2.02 2.22 -7.01
C LYS A 10 -1.13 1.25 -7.81
N GLY A 11 -0.05 0.74 -7.22
CA GLY A 11 0.89 -0.17 -7.86
C GLY A 11 0.81 -1.62 -7.37
N PHE A 12 1.35 -2.53 -8.17
CA PHE A 12 1.71 -3.91 -7.81
C PHE A 12 0.63 -4.77 -7.11
N ASN A 13 -0.65 -4.52 -7.39
CA ASN A 13 -1.76 -5.34 -6.90
C ASN A 13 -2.72 -5.75 -8.02
N ALA A 14 -3.36 -6.90 -7.84
CA ALA A 14 -4.22 -7.51 -8.87
C ALA A 14 -5.56 -6.78 -9.08
N ARG A 15 -5.94 -5.85 -8.20
CA ARG A 15 -7.17 -5.05 -8.30
C ARG A 15 -6.87 -3.63 -8.79
N ALA A 16 -6.16 -3.52 -9.90
CA ALA A 16 -5.76 -2.26 -10.51
C ALA A 16 -6.94 -1.33 -10.92
N HIS A 17 -8.17 -1.86 -11.04
CA HIS A 17 -9.37 -1.10 -11.42
C HIS A 17 -10.27 -0.69 -10.23
N ALA A 18 -9.93 -1.06 -9.00
CA ALA A 18 -10.58 -0.48 -7.83
C ALA A 18 -10.04 0.94 -7.60
N ALA A 19 -10.78 1.79 -6.88
CA ALA A 19 -10.31 3.10 -6.45
C ALA A 19 -9.13 2.94 -5.47
N ASN A 20 -7.94 2.72 -6.02
CA ASN A 20 -6.73 2.46 -5.26
C ASN A 20 -6.12 3.78 -4.78
N PHE A 21 -5.65 3.77 -3.54
CA PHE A 21 -5.06 4.94 -2.89
C PHE A 21 -3.69 5.27 -3.50
N GLY A 22 -3.50 6.55 -3.81
CA GLY A 22 -2.17 7.12 -4.06
C GLY A 22 -1.33 7.16 -2.79
N ILE A 23 -0.05 7.52 -2.93
CA ILE A 23 0.87 7.49 -1.79
C ILE A 23 0.48 8.47 -0.69
N GLU A 24 -0.01 9.67 -1.04
CA GLU A 24 -0.46 10.64 -0.04
C GLU A 24 -1.75 10.19 0.67
N GLU A 25 -2.66 9.57 -0.06
CA GLU A 25 -3.91 9.05 0.50
C GLU A 25 -3.65 7.85 1.42
N LEU A 26 -2.68 6.99 1.06
CA LEU A 26 -2.20 5.90 1.90
C LEU A 26 -1.60 6.43 3.21
N ALA A 27 -0.75 7.46 3.13
CA ALA A 27 -0.11 8.05 4.31
C ALA A 27 -1.15 8.59 5.29
N GLU A 28 -2.18 9.26 4.79
CA GLU A 28 -3.28 9.75 5.62
C GLU A 28 -4.12 8.60 6.22
N ALA A 29 -4.43 7.57 5.44
CA ALA A 29 -5.14 6.39 5.93
C ALA A 29 -4.35 5.66 7.04
N ILE A 30 -3.04 5.49 6.87
CA ILE A 30 -2.15 4.87 7.86
C ILE A 30 -2.15 5.70 9.14
N ARG A 31 -1.97 7.03 9.04
CA ARG A 31 -2.00 7.94 10.19
C ARG A 31 -3.30 7.81 10.98
N LEU A 32 -4.44 7.77 10.31
CA LEU A 32 -5.74 7.63 10.94
C LEU A 32 -5.92 6.26 11.61
N ALA A 33 -5.47 5.18 10.96
CA ALA A 33 -5.54 3.83 11.52
C ALA A 33 -4.69 3.69 12.78
N HIS A 34 -3.45 4.22 12.77
CA HIS A 34 -2.56 4.15 13.92
C HIS A 34 -3.05 4.95 15.14
N ILE A 35 -3.79 6.05 14.94
CA ILE A 35 -4.46 6.77 16.05
C ILE A 35 -5.48 5.88 16.77
N LEU A 36 -6.06 4.91 16.05
CA LEU A 36 -7.05 3.97 16.56
C LEU A 36 -6.43 2.63 17.00
N ASP A 37 -5.10 2.52 17.04
CA ASP A 37 -4.35 1.28 17.32
C ASP A 37 -4.68 0.13 16.34
N VAL A 38 -4.96 0.50 15.08
CA VAL A 38 -5.33 -0.44 14.02
C VAL A 38 -4.15 -0.64 13.07
N SER A 39 -3.76 -1.89 12.83
CA SER A 39 -2.67 -2.23 11.91
C SER A 39 -3.07 -2.04 10.45
N VAL A 40 -2.13 -1.67 9.58
CA VAL A 40 -2.39 -1.52 8.13
C VAL A 40 -1.48 -2.44 7.32
N TYR A 41 -2.08 -3.19 6.40
CA TYR A 41 -1.40 -4.10 5.49
C TYR A 41 -1.65 -3.70 4.03
N VAL A 42 -0.57 -3.39 3.30
CA VAL A 42 -0.64 -3.05 1.88
C VAL A 42 -0.26 -4.26 1.04
N THR A 43 -1.12 -4.64 0.10
CA THR A 43 -0.90 -5.83 -0.73
C THR A 43 0.01 -5.54 -1.93
N VAL A 44 1.02 -6.39 -2.12
CA VAL A 44 1.84 -6.49 -3.33
C VAL A 44 1.70 -7.91 -3.85
N ASN A 45 0.81 -8.15 -4.82
CA ASN A 45 0.33 -9.50 -5.15
C ASN A 45 0.13 -9.77 -6.65
N ILE A 46 0.93 -9.15 -7.51
CA ILE A 46 1.01 -9.49 -8.93
C ILE A 46 2.33 -10.19 -9.26
N LEU A 47 2.37 -10.85 -10.42
CA LEU A 47 3.64 -11.28 -11.01
C LEU A 47 4.42 -10.03 -11.45
N ILE A 48 5.72 -10.02 -11.15
CA ILE A 48 6.60 -8.87 -11.39
C ILE A 48 7.69 -9.33 -12.36
N GLY A 49 7.82 -8.64 -13.48
CA GLY A 49 8.90 -8.89 -14.44
C GLY A 49 10.21 -8.24 -14.03
N ASP A 50 11.33 -8.75 -14.55
CA ASP A 50 12.67 -8.23 -14.25
C ASP A 50 12.82 -6.73 -14.54
N SER A 51 12.14 -6.22 -15.57
CA SER A 51 12.14 -4.79 -15.93
C SER A 51 11.42 -3.90 -14.91
N GLU A 52 10.52 -4.47 -14.11
CA GLU A 52 9.69 -3.75 -13.13
C GLU A 52 10.31 -3.75 -11.72
N LEU A 53 11.42 -4.48 -11.50
CA LEU A 53 12.05 -4.60 -10.18
C LEU A 53 12.49 -3.26 -9.59
N LYS A 54 12.97 -2.33 -10.43
CA LYS A 54 13.35 -0.99 -9.98
C LYS A 54 12.14 -0.17 -9.52
N ASP A 55 11.03 -0.29 -10.24
CA ASP A 55 9.79 0.41 -9.90
C ASP A 55 9.16 -0.20 -8.64
N LEU A 56 9.24 -1.52 -8.47
CA LEU A 56 8.85 -2.20 -7.25
C LEU A 56 9.69 -1.71 -6.06
N GLU A 57 11.02 -1.66 -6.20
CA GLU A 57 11.91 -1.19 -5.13
C GLU A 57 11.55 0.25 -4.72
N ALA A 58 11.31 1.14 -5.69
CA ALA A 58 10.86 2.50 -5.41
C ALA A 58 9.52 2.52 -4.67
N TYR A 59 8.56 1.70 -5.12
CA TYR A 59 7.25 1.60 -4.47
C TYR A 59 7.33 1.08 -3.04
N LEU A 60 8.17 0.06 -2.77
CA LEU A 60 8.36 -0.46 -1.42
C LEU A 60 9.01 0.56 -0.49
N LYS A 61 9.98 1.34 -0.98
CA LYS A 61 10.58 2.45 -0.21
C LYS A 61 9.57 3.56 0.09
N ASP A 62 8.67 3.83 -0.85
CA ASP A 62 7.58 4.77 -0.62
C ASP A 62 6.64 4.28 0.49
N LEU A 63 6.28 2.98 0.50
CA LEU A 63 5.47 2.38 1.56
C LEU A 63 6.17 2.43 2.92
N GLU A 64 7.46 2.06 2.99
CA GLU A 64 8.28 2.12 4.22
C GLU A 64 8.33 3.55 4.79
N ARG A 65 8.36 4.56 3.93
CA ARG A 65 8.42 5.97 4.36
C ARG A 65 7.13 6.46 5.00
N ILE A 66 5.97 5.92 4.61
CA ILE A 66 4.65 6.44 5.03
C ILE A 66 3.99 5.64 6.15
N GLY A 67 4.59 4.52 6.56
CA GLY A 67 4.07 3.65 7.62
C GLY A 67 5.15 3.15 8.55
#